data_AF-A0A2W6SDQ2-F1
#
_entry.id   AF-A0A2W6SDQ2-F1
#
_cell.length_a   1.000
_cell.length_b   1.000
_cell.length_c   1.000
_cell.angle_alpha   90.00
_cell.angle_beta   90.00
_cell.angle_gamma   90.00
#
_symmetry.space_group_name_H-M   'P 1'
#
loop_
_entity.id
_entity.type
_entity.pdbx_description
1 polymer ?
#
loop_
_entity_poly.entity_id
_entity_poly.type
_entity_poly.pdbx_seq_one_letter_code
_entity_poly.pdbx_strand_id
1 'polypeptide(L)'
;MSKGPPPEGFDENPEWTDETTARARPASEVLPPHAMAALVRRKPGRPAGSTTSAKTQVALRVDNDVIERFRAGGAGWQSRMNEALRKAVGL
;
A
#
# COMPACT_ATOMS: atom_id res chain seq x y z
N MET A 1 13.91 -1.89 -8.32
CA MET A 1 14.06 -3.34 -8.61
C MET A 1 13.62 -3.53 -10.05
N SER A 2 14.52 -3.97 -10.94
CA SER A 2 14.13 -4.33 -12.31
C SER A 2 13.44 -5.69 -12.27
N LYS A 3 12.26 -5.83 -12.87
CA LYS A 3 11.62 -7.14 -13.02
C LYS A 3 12.46 -7.94 -14.03
N GLY A 4 12.77 -9.20 -13.71
CA GLY A 4 13.44 -10.10 -14.66
C GLY A 4 12.59 -10.31 -15.92
N PRO A 5 13.18 -10.87 -17.00
CA PRO A 5 12.43 -11.18 -18.21
C PRO A 5 11.30 -12.17 -17.91
N PRO A 6 10.20 -12.14 -18.70
CA PRO A 6 9.14 -13.13 -18.60
C PRO A 6 9.70 -14.56 -18.75
N PRO A 7 9.06 -15.56 -18.13
CA PRO A 7 9.41 -16.95 -18.36
C PRO A 7 9.14 -17.36 -19.82
N GLU A 8 9.80 -18.42 -20.28
CA GLU A 8 9.52 -19.04 -21.58
C GLU A 8 8.04 -19.46 -21.67
N GLY A 9 7.41 -19.25 -22.84
CA GLY A 9 6.00 -19.55 -23.06
C GLY A 9 5.00 -18.55 -22.47
N PHE A 10 5.45 -17.38 -21.98
CA PHE A 10 4.54 -16.34 -21.47
C PHE A 10 3.46 -15.92 -22.47
N ASP A 11 3.83 -15.87 -23.76
CA ASP A 11 2.93 -15.49 -24.86
C ASP A 11 2.08 -16.68 -25.38
N GLU A 12 2.31 -17.91 -24.89
CA GLU A 12 1.58 -19.11 -25.31
C GLU A 12 0.31 -19.37 -24.48
N ASN A 13 -0.01 -18.50 -23.52
CA ASN A 13 -1.22 -18.64 -22.71
C ASN A 13 -2.47 -18.41 -23.58
N PRO A 14 -3.40 -19.37 -23.68
CA PRO A 14 -4.58 -19.23 -24.53
C PRO A 14 -5.48 -18.08 -24.05
N GLU A 15 -6.20 -17.48 -25.00
CA GLU A 15 -7.20 -16.47 -24.70
C GLU A 15 -8.32 -17.05 -23.84
N TRP A 16 -8.78 -16.26 -22.87
CA TRP A 16 -9.90 -16.62 -22.03
C TRP A 16 -11.20 -16.50 -22.81
N THR A 17 -11.87 -17.63 -23.03
CA THR A 17 -13.20 -17.67 -23.64
C THR A 17 -14.31 -17.58 -22.59
N ASP A 18 -15.54 -17.29 -23.02
CA ASP A 18 -16.71 -17.27 -22.14
C ASP A 18 -16.94 -18.62 -21.44
N GLU A 19 -16.70 -19.73 -22.15
CA GLU A 19 -16.78 -21.08 -21.59
C GLU A 19 -15.71 -21.30 -20.50
N THR A 20 -14.50 -20.79 -20.72
CA THR A 20 -13.39 -20.86 -19.74
C THR A 20 -13.74 -20.08 -18.48
N THR A 21 -14.35 -18.91 -18.66
CA THR A 21 -14.81 -18.07 -17.55
C THR A 21 -15.95 -18.73 -16.79
N ALA A 22 -16.90 -19.36 -17.49
CA ALA A 22 -18.03 -20.06 -16.87
C ALA A 22 -17.60 -21.26 -16.02
N ARG A 23 -16.48 -21.90 -16.35
CA ARG A 23 -15.89 -23.02 -15.59
C ARG A 23 -15.04 -22.56 -14.39
N ALA A 24 -14.77 -21.26 -14.25
CA ALA A 24 -13.92 -20.77 -13.18
C ALA A 24 -14.51 -21.07 -11.79
N ARG A 25 -13.64 -21.46 -10.85
CA ARG A 25 -14.00 -21.79 -9.47
C ARG A 25 -13.18 -21.00 -8.47
N PRO A 26 -13.67 -20.80 -7.24
CA PRO A 26 -12.91 -20.12 -6.20
C PRO A 26 -11.54 -20.79 -5.96
N ALA A 27 -10.49 -19.99 -5.78
CA ALA A 27 -9.14 -20.47 -5.54
C ALA A 27 -9.06 -21.44 -4.35
N SER A 28 -9.88 -21.21 -3.31
CA SER A 28 -10.01 -22.06 -2.13
C SER A 28 -10.48 -23.48 -2.42
N GLU A 29 -11.16 -23.70 -3.54
CA GLU A 29 -11.68 -25.01 -3.92
C GLU A 29 -10.75 -25.79 -4.85
N VAL A 30 -9.80 -25.12 -5.51
CA VAL A 30 -8.97 -25.72 -6.57
C VAL A 30 -7.49 -25.75 -6.23
N LEU A 31 -7.01 -24.85 -5.37
CA LEU A 31 -5.60 -24.80 -5.00
C LEU A 31 -5.30 -25.68 -3.78
N PRO A 32 -4.13 -26.33 -3.74
CA PRO A 32 -3.70 -27.09 -2.58
C PRO A 32 -3.43 -26.15 -1.38
N PRO A 33 -3.51 -26.67 -0.13
CA PRO A 33 -3.42 -25.84 1.08
C PRO A 33 -2.16 -24.96 1.17
N HIS A 34 -1.02 -25.45 0.68
CA HIS A 34 0.24 -24.70 0.71
C HIS A 34 0.23 -23.50 -0.28
N ALA A 35 -0.41 -23.63 -1.43
CA ALA A 35 -0.58 -22.56 -2.39
C ALA A 35 -1.57 -21.50 -1.88
N MET A 36 -2.67 -21.95 -1.23
CA MET A 36 -3.60 -21.05 -0.54
C MET A 36 -2.92 -20.26 0.59
N ALA A 37 -2.08 -20.93 1.39
CA ALA A 37 -1.32 -20.26 2.43
C ALA A 37 -0.40 -19.17 1.86
N ALA A 38 0.24 -19.38 0.71
CA ALA A 38 1.09 -18.39 0.05
C ALA A 38 0.30 -17.16 -0.46
N LEU A 39 -0.94 -17.35 -0.91
CA LEU A 39 -1.84 -16.25 -1.32
C LEU A 39 -2.27 -15.39 -0.15
N VAL A 40 -2.63 -16.01 0.99
CA VAL A 40 -2.99 -15.29 2.23
C VAL A 40 -1.78 -14.57 2.83
N ARG A 41 -0.58 -15.14 2.66
CA ARG A 41 0.69 -14.59 3.15
C ARG A 41 1.15 -13.34 2.37
N ARG A 42 0.47 -12.97 1.27
CA ARG A 42 0.73 -11.74 0.51
C ARG A 42 -0.45 -10.76 0.54
N LYS A 43 -0.39 -9.90 1.55
CA LYS A 43 -0.46 -8.45 1.33
C LYS A 43 0.40 -7.77 2.40
N PRO A 44 1.52 -7.09 2.06
CA PRO A 44 1.74 -5.79 2.65
C PRO A 44 0.65 -4.89 2.07
N GLY A 45 -0.59 -5.11 2.51
CA GLY A 45 -1.59 -4.07 2.47
C GLY A 45 -0.97 -2.90 3.23
N ARG A 46 -1.32 -1.68 2.79
CA ARG A 46 -1.02 -0.44 3.51
C ARG A 46 -1.08 -0.71 5.02
N PRO A 47 -0.01 -0.40 5.78
CA PRO A 47 0.12 -0.84 7.16
C PRO A 47 -1.16 -0.55 7.94
N ALA A 48 -1.63 -1.56 8.68
CA ALA A 48 -2.75 -1.46 9.61
C ALA A 48 -2.47 -0.29 10.56
N GLY A 49 -3.10 0.86 10.30
CA GLY A 49 -2.71 2.14 10.90
C GLY A 49 -2.94 3.33 9.98
N SER A 50 -2.91 3.14 8.65
CA SER A 50 -3.24 4.25 7.73
C SER A 50 -4.72 4.60 7.67
N THR A 51 -5.62 3.72 8.11
CA THR A 51 -7.06 4.02 8.27
C THR A 51 -7.41 4.30 9.74
N THR A 52 -6.53 3.93 10.68
CA THR A 52 -6.75 4.05 12.13
C THR A 52 -6.02 5.25 12.75
N SER A 53 -5.12 5.92 12.03
CA SER A 53 -4.61 7.20 12.51
C SER A 53 -5.74 8.21 12.42
N ALA A 54 -6.23 8.70 13.56
CA ALA A 54 -7.22 9.79 13.68
C ALA A 54 -6.61 11.13 13.20
N LYS A 55 -6.16 11.16 11.95
CA LYS A 55 -5.51 12.28 11.28
C LYS A 55 -6.40 12.66 10.10
N THR A 56 -6.89 13.89 10.13
CA THR A 56 -7.68 14.45 9.03
C THR A 56 -6.73 15.22 8.11
N GLN A 57 -6.76 14.93 6.81
CA GLN A 57 -6.07 15.76 5.83
C GLN A 57 -6.86 17.05 5.63
N VAL A 58 -6.21 18.20 5.88
CA VAL A 58 -6.80 19.53 5.71
C VAL A 58 -5.95 20.37 4.76
N ALA A 59 -6.58 21.30 4.04
CA ALA A 59 -5.88 22.30 3.24
C ALA A 59 -5.49 23.49 4.15
N LEU A 60 -4.26 23.46 4.69
CA LEU A 60 -3.70 24.52 5.53
C LEU A 60 -2.56 25.24 4.79
N ARG A 61 -2.55 26.58 4.85
CA ARG A 61 -1.38 27.38 4.46
C ARG A 61 -0.48 27.57 5.67
N VAL A 62 0.81 27.29 5.48
CA VAL A 62 1.86 27.46 6.48
C VAL A 62 2.96 28.29 5.82
N ASP A 63 3.59 29.17 6.60
CA ASP A 63 4.70 30.00 6.10
C ASP A 63 5.85 29.13 5.57
N ASN A 64 6.51 29.59 4.51
CA ASN A 64 7.51 28.81 3.79
C ASN A 64 8.73 28.49 4.68
N ASP A 65 9.18 29.45 5.49
CA ASP A 65 10.31 29.30 6.40
C ASP A 65 10.06 28.21 7.46
N VAL A 66 8.83 28.12 7.97
CA VAL A 66 8.40 27.06 8.89
C VAL A 66 8.49 25.69 8.20
N ILE A 67 7.95 25.57 6.99
CA ILE A 67 7.99 24.31 6.22
C ILE A 67 9.44 23.90 5.92
N GLU A 68 10.28 24.84 5.49
CA GLU A 68 11.70 24.61 5.21
C GLU A 68 12.43 24.14 6.47
N ARG A 69 12.19 24.79 7.61
CA ARG A 69 12.80 24.39 8.89
C ARG A 69 12.47 22.96 9.28
N PHE A 70 11.22 22.52 9.11
CA PHE A 70 10.85 21.13 9.39
C PHE A 70 11.46 20.16 8.37
N ARG A 71 11.40 20.49 7.07
CA ARG A 71 11.96 19.66 5.97
C ARG A 71 13.46 19.45 6.10
N ALA A 72 14.21 20.46 6.56
CA ALA A 72 15.65 20.38 6.80
C ALA A 72 16.01 19.27 7.80
N GLY A 73 15.11 18.89 8.70
CA GLY A 73 15.28 17.75 9.61
C GLY A 73 15.13 16.37 8.94
N GLY A 74 14.94 16.30 7.62
CA GLY A 74 14.87 15.05 6.86
C GLY A 74 13.59 14.24 7.07
N ALA A 75 13.69 12.92 6.92
CA ALA A 75 12.55 12.01 7.01
C ALA A 75 11.77 12.19 8.33
N GLY A 76 10.44 12.06 8.24
CA GLY A 76 9.55 12.24 9.39
C GLY A 76 9.26 13.69 9.79
N TRP A 77 9.64 14.70 8.99
CA TRP A 77 9.39 16.10 9.29
C TRP A 77 7.92 16.45 9.52
N GLN A 78 7.00 15.84 8.77
CA GLN A 78 5.56 16.03 8.97
C GLN A 78 5.08 15.50 10.33
N SER A 79 5.66 14.39 10.81
CA SER A 79 5.34 13.85 12.14
C SER A 79 5.82 14.77 13.24
N ARG A 80 7.03 15.34 13.13
CA ARG A 80 7.55 16.34 14.08
C ARG A 80 6.72 17.63 14.06
N MET A 81 6.27 18.06 12.88
CA MET A 81 5.38 19.22 12.75
C MET A 81 4.03 18.96 13.44
N ASN A 82 3.45 17.78 13.23
CA ASN A 82 2.22 17.40 13.93
C ASN A 82 2.41 17.31 15.46
N GLU A 83 3.54 16.81 15.96
CA GLU A 83 3.86 16.80 17.39
C GLU A 83 3.95 18.22 17.97
N ALA A 84 4.58 19.15 17.26
CA ALA A 84 4.63 20.56 17.66
C ALA A 84 3.23 21.19 17.72
N LEU A 85 2.37 20.89 16.75
CA LEU A 85 0.98 21.36 16.75
C LEU A 85 0.19 20.81 17.95
N ARG A 86 0.35 19.52 18.27
CA ARG A 86 -0.28 18.91 19.46
C ARG A 86 0.15 19.60 20.75
N LYS A 87 1.47 19.78 20.93
CA LYS A 87 2.03 20.49 22.09
C LYS A 87 1.48 21.91 22.22
N ALA A 88 1.35 22.63 21.10
CA ALA A 88 0.83 24.01 21.08
C ALA A 88 -0.63 24.12 21.55
N VAL A 89 -1.43 23.06 21.40
CA VAL A 89 -2.83 23.00 21.85
C VAL A 89 -3.02 22.16 23.12
N GLY A 90 -1.94 21.70 23.76
CA GLY A 90 -1.98 20.92 25.00
C GLY A 90 -2.35 19.43 24.83
N LEU A 91 -2.02 18.81 23.69
CA LEU A 91 -2.27 17.40 23.32
C LEU A 91 -1.01 16.53 23.25
#